data_AF-A0AB72UEN5-F1
#
_entry.id   AF-A0AB72UEN5-F1
#
_cell.length_a   1.000
_cell.length_b   1.000
_cell.length_c   1.000
_cell.angle_alpha   90.00
_cell.angle_beta   90.00
_cell.angle_gamma   90.00
#
_symmetry.space_group_name_H-M   'P 1'
#
loop_
_entity.id
_entity.type
_entity.pdbx_description
1 polymer ?
#
loop_
_entity_poly.entity_id
_entity_poly.type
_entity_poly.pdbx_seq_one_letter_code
_entity_poly.pdbx_strand_id
1 'polypeptide(L)'
;MCRIFDEKLFSRSLQSAAKGTPWTAKQGVISSSLNGWIFSVDFHQKKILRFFAKPVAWDHMLWDILQIEGNQNKPVTFHYWGTFTCKTPAICELCVDEEGLSKDDLAQAIISFADQGKDDRDWQKGLSFEQMHDLASSDMLRQDYTMTQVISLISNQRYEDAKTLCQQAVRGEIPIRHVFSSFDKNEVPDRQGRRPSRSFFELAEIYLEKNLL
;
A
#
# COMPACT_ATOMS: atom_id res chain seq x y z
N MET A 1 28.63 -20.60 8.77
CA MET A 1 27.38 -21.36 9.04
C MET A 1 26.23 -20.36 8.95
N CYS A 2 25.44 -20.39 7.86
CA CYS A 2 24.34 -19.43 7.67
C CYS A 2 23.22 -19.82 8.64
N ARG A 3 23.00 -19.04 9.70
CA ARG A 3 21.83 -19.25 10.56
C ARG A 3 20.59 -19.04 9.70
N ILE A 4 19.77 -20.08 9.55
CA ILE A 4 18.47 -19.96 8.88
C ILE A 4 17.62 -19.04 9.76
N PHE A 5 17.18 -17.92 9.20
CA PHE A 5 16.25 -17.02 9.88
C PHE A 5 14.92 -17.74 10.08
N ASP A 6 14.52 -17.93 11.33
CA ASP A 6 13.23 -18.56 11.66
C ASP A 6 12.15 -17.47 11.76
N GLU A 7 11.42 -17.30 10.66
CA GLU A 7 10.33 -16.32 10.50
C GLU A 7 9.20 -16.50 11.54
N LYS A 8 8.95 -17.73 12.01
CA LYS A 8 7.89 -18.00 12.99
C LYS A 8 8.31 -17.52 14.37
N LEU A 9 9.55 -17.79 14.76
CA LEU A 9 10.10 -17.31 16.03
C LEU A 9 10.23 -15.79 16.01
N PHE A 10 10.68 -15.20 14.90
CA PHE A 10 10.72 -13.74 14.77
C PHE A 10 9.33 -13.10 14.88
N SER A 11 8.31 -13.68 14.23
CA SER A 11 6.94 -13.19 14.32
C SER A 11 6.41 -13.16 15.76
N ARG A 12 6.81 -14.12 16.62
CA ARG A 12 6.45 -14.13 18.04
C ARG A 12 7.16 -13.02 18.83
N SER A 13 8.46 -12.85 18.61
CA SER A 13 9.23 -11.75 19.20
C SER A 13 8.63 -10.39 18.83
N LEU A 14 8.25 -10.22 17.56
CA LEU A 14 7.63 -8.99 17.08
C LEU A 14 6.25 -8.73 17.71
N GLN A 15 5.42 -9.77 17.87
CA GLN A 15 4.16 -9.67 18.60
C GLN A 15 4.34 -9.31 20.07
N SER A 16 5.38 -9.86 20.71
CA SER A 16 5.71 -9.53 22.09
C SER A 16 6.16 -8.07 22.23
N ALA A 17 7.06 -7.62 21.34
CA ALA A 17 7.55 -6.24 21.31
C ALA A 17 6.45 -5.21 21.02
N ALA A 18 5.51 -5.52 20.13
CA ALA A 18 4.39 -4.65 19.81
C ALA A 18 3.35 -4.53 20.94
N LYS A 19 3.34 -5.46 21.91
CA LYS A 19 2.34 -5.49 22.98
C LYS A 19 2.45 -4.23 23.85
N GLY A 20 1.34 -3.50 23.99
CA GLY A 20 1.30 -2.26 24.76
C GLY A 20 1.74 -1.02 23.98
N THR A 21 2.11 -1.17 22.71
CA THR A 21 2.38 -0.07 21.79
C THR A 21 1.17 0.20 20.87
N PRO A 22 1.15 1.31 20.12
CA PRO A 22 0.15 1.56 19.07
C PRO A 22 0.27 0.67 17.82
N TRP A 23 1.24 -0.25 17.79
CA TRP A 23 1.52 -1.11 16.65
C TRP A 23 0.80 -2.46 16.75
N THR A 24 0.24 -2.92 15.64
CA THR A 24 -0.33 -4.27 15.50
C THR A 24 0.62 -5.14 14.70
N ALA A 25 1.13 -6.22 15.29
CA ALA A 25 2.06 -7.14 14.64
C ALA A 25 1.37 -8.37 14.02
N LYS A 26 1.65 -8.65 12.74
CA LYS A 26 1.17 -9.84 12.02
C LYS A 26 2.17 -10.26 10.94
N GLN A 27 2.57 -11.54 10.94
CA GLN A 27 3.41 -12.16 9.90
C GLN A 27 4.68 -11.34 9.57
N GLY A 28 5.45 -10.95 10.58
CA GLY A 28 6.69 -10.19 10.40
C GLY A 28 6.52 -8.72 10.00
N VAL A 29 5.28 -8.21 10.00
CA VAL A 29 4.95 -6.81 9.73
C VAL A 29 4.28 -6.20 10.94
N ILE A 30 4.58 -4.93 11.21
CA ILE A 30 3.79 -4.10 12.10
C ILE A 30 3.04 -3.05 11.30
N SER A 31 1.80 -2.77 11.72
CA SER A 31 0.99 -1.71 11.14
C SER A 31 0.32 -0.89 12.23
N SER A 32 0.17 0.41 11.98
CA SER A 32 -0.55 1.34 12.85
C SER A 32 -1.28 2.37 12.00
N SER A 33 -2.22 3.09 12.60
CA SER A 33 -2.90 4.21 11.96
C SER A 33 -2.88 5.44 12.86
N LEU A 34 -2.89 6.62 12.23
CA LEU A 34 -3.00 7.91 12.91
C LEU A 34 -3.52 8.94 11.91
N ASN A 35 -4.52 9.75 12.30
CA ASN A 35 -5.03 10.88 11.50
C ASN A 35 -5.36 10.54 10.04
N GLY A 36 -5.96 9.37 9.79
CA GLY A 36 -6.33 8.93 8.44
C GLY A 36 -5.16 8.38 7.61
N TRP A 37 -3.98 8.21 8.20
CA TRP A 37 -2.84 7.54 7.59
C TRP A 37 -2.66 6.13 8.12
N ILE A 38 -2.15 5.26 7.26
CA ILE A 38 -1.71 3.91 7.58
C ILE A 38 -0.20 3.88 7.49
N PHE A 39 0.42 3.33 8.52
CA PHE A 39 1.85 3.07 8.60
C PHE A 39 2.09 1.58 8.61
N SER A 40 3.15 1.13 7.95
CA SER A 40 3.60 -0.25 8.06
C SER A 40 5.11 -0.33 8.02
N VAL A 41 5.66 -1.27 8.77
CA VAL A 41 7.07 -1.64 8.67
C VAL A 41 7.17 -3.13 8.42
N ASP A 42 7.90 -3.50 7.38
CA ASP A 42 8.25 -4.89 7.11
C ASP A 42 9.77 -5.12 7.19
N PHE A 43 10.11 -6.40 7.31
CA PHE A 43 11.47 -6.90 7.23
C PHE A 43 11.66 -7.62 5.89
N HIS A 44 12.42 -7.01 4.99
CA HIS A 44 12.74 -7.59 3.69
C HIS A 44 13.98 -8.48 3.76
N GLN A 45 14.04 -9.45 2.84
CA GLN A 45 15.23 -10.28 2.64
C GLN A 45 16.45 -9.37 2.42
N LYS A 46 17.60 -9.74 3.02
CA LYS A 46 18.85 -8.94 3.12
C LYS A 46 18.93 -7.90 4.25
N LYS A 47 18.18 -8.10 5.33
CA LYS A 47 18.32 -7.30 6.57
C LYS A 47 17.87 -5.84 6.43
N ILE A 48 16.85 -5.59 5.63
CA ILE A 48 16.37 -4.23 5.34
C ILE A 48 15.00 -4.04 5.98
N LEU A 49 14.87 -3.05 6.86
CA LEU A 49 13.59 -2.56 7.33
C LEU A 49 13.06 -1.53 6.35
N ARG A 50 11.77 -1.60 6.04
CA ARG A 50 11.13 -0.66 5.12
C ARG A 50 9.93 -0.03 5.79
N PHE A 51 9.91 1.29 5.82
CA PHE A 51 8.79 2.07 6.34
C PHE A 51 7.90 2.53 5.20
N PHE A 52 6.61 2.24 5.32
CA PHE A 52 5.58 2.63 4.37
C PHE A 52 4.59 3.55 5.06
N ALA A 53 4.16 4.60 4.36
CA ALA A 53 3.01 5.40 4.76
C ALA A 53 2.11 5.64 3.55
N LYS A 54 0.79 5.62 3.77
CA LYS A 54 -0.21 6.05 2.79
C LYS A 54 -1.47 6.57 3.46
N PRO A 55 -2.24 7.48 2.84
CA PRO A 55 -3.57 7.81 3.29
C PRO A 55 -4.50 6.59 3.19
N VAL A 56 -5.32 6.34 4.22
CA VAL A 56 -6.36 5.31 4.18
C VAL A 56 -7.39 5.58 3.07
N ALA A 57 -7.60 6.86 2.76
CA ALA A 57 -8.48 7.32 1.70
C ALA A 57 -8.10 6.76 0.32
N TRP A 58 -6.84 6.41 0.08
CA TRP A 58 -6.42 5.80 -1.18
C TRP A 58 -6.98 4.38 -1.34
N ASP A 59 -7.04 3.59 -0.27
CA ASP A 59 -7.68 2.27 -0.33
C ASP A 59 -9.20 2.41 -0.50
N HIS A 60 -9.81 3.41 0.16
CA HIS A 60 -11.23 3.69 0.01
C HIS A 60 -11.58 4.05 -1.43
N MET A 61 -10.83 4.97 -2.03
CA MET A 61 -11.02 5.38 -3.42
C MET A 61 -10.80 4.22 -4.40
N LEU A 62 -9.81 3.35 -4.14
CA LEU A 62 -9.62 2.13 -4.91
C LEU A 62 -10.84 1.21 -4.82
N TRP A 63 -11.40 1.01 -3.63
CA TRP A 63 -12.60 0.19 -3.45
C TRP A 63 -13.83 0.83 -4.09
N ASP A 64 -13.97 2.14 -4.03
CA ASP A 64 -15.07 2.86 -4.67
C ASP A 64 -15.02 2.72 -6.20
N ILE A 65 -13.83 2.89 -6.79
CA ILE A 65 -13.61 2.67 -8.24
C ILE A 65 -13.87 1.22 -8.64
N LEU A 66 -13.37 0.26 -7.85
CA LEU A 66 -13.63 -1.16 -8.07
C LEU A 66 -15.05 -1.59 -7.66
N GLN A 67 -15.85 -0.66 -7.12
CA GLN A 67 -17.21 -0.89 -6.64
C GLN A 67 -17.28 -2.04 -5.61
N ILE A 68 -16.26 -2.14 -4.74
CA ILE A 68 -16.13 -3.14 -3.68
C ILE A 68 -16.65 -2.55 -2.36
N GLU A 69 -17.59 -3.24 -1.74
CA GLU A 69 -18.19 -2.84 -0.47
C GLU A 69 -17.68 -3.72 0.68
N GLY A 70 -17.71 -3.19 1.91
CA GLY A 70 -17.43 -3.95 3.13
C GLY A 70 -15.95 -4.05 3.52
N ASN A 71 -15.04 -3.47 2.72
CA ASN A 71 -13.62 -3.41 3.07
C ASN A 71 -13.28 -2.26 4.04
N GLN A 72 -14.16 -1.28 4.21
CA GLN A 72 -13.96 -0.09 5.06
C GLN A 72 -13.75 -0.45 6.54
N ASN A 73 -14.28 -1.59 6.98
CA ASN A 73 -14.20 -2.04 8.38
C ASN A 73 -13.08 -3.06 8.62
N LYS A 74 -12.18 -3.27 7.65
CA LYS A 74 -11.08 -4.22 7.78
C LYS A 74 -10.02 -3.67 8.76
N PRO A 75 -9.29 -4.55 9.47
CA PRO A 75 -8.26 -4.12 10.42
C PRO A 75 -7.09 -3.41 9.71
N VAL A 76 -6.34 -2.58 10.45
CA VAL A 76 -5.18 -1.83 9.91
C VAL A 76 -4.18 -2.69 9.11
N THR A 77 -3.94 -3.93 9.56
CA THR A 77 -3.03 -4.88 8.88
C THR A 77 -3.53 -5.33 7.50
N PHE A 78 -4.83 -5.23 7.24
CA PHE A 78 -5.42 -5.49 5.92
C PHE A 78 -4.94 -4.47 4.90
N HIS A 79 -4.71 -3.22 5.28
CA HIS A 79 -4.24 -2.19 4.35
C HIS A 79 -2.83 -2.44 3.82
N TYR A 80 -2.06 -3.33 4.45
CA TYR A 80 -0.74 -3.76 3.98
C TYR A 80 -0.79 -5.07 3.18
N TRP A 81 -1.45 -6.10 3.71
CA TRP A 81 -1.46 -7.46 3.13
C TRP A 81 -2.71 -7.83 2.33
N GLY A 82 -3.77 -7.03 2.43
CA GLY A 82 -5.07 -7.33 1.87
C GLY A 82 -5.11 -7.21 0.36
N THR A 83 -5.95 -8.01 -0.27
CA THR A 83 -6.29 -7.85 -1.69
C THR A 83 -7.01 -6.53 -1.91
N PHE A 84 -6.83 -5.96 -3.10
CA PHE A 84 -7.44 -4.69 -3.50
C PHE A 84 -7.00 -3.51 -2.62
N THR A 85 -5.73 -3.46 -2.21
CA THR A 85 -5.18 -2.31 -1.49
C THR A 85 -4.13 -1.60 -2.36
N CYS A 86 -4.02 -0.29 -2.19
CA CYS A 86 -3.00 0.53 -2.82
C CYS A 86 -1.63 0.21 -2.23
N LYS A 87 -0.67 -0.19 -3.06
CA LYS A 87 0.71 -0.33 -2.62
C LYS A 87 1.44 0.99 -2.77
N THR A 88 2.33 1.30 -1.85
CA THR A 88 3.23 2.45 -1.99
C THR A 88 4.69 1.99 -1.99
N PRO A 89 5.59 2.77 -2.61
CA PRO A 89 7.00 2.64 -2.34
C PRO A 89 7.29 2.81 -0.84
N ALA A 90 8.35 2.18 -0.35
CA ALA A 90 8.85 2.49 0.98
C ALA A 90 9.41 3.93 0.96
N ILE A 91 9.15 4.66 2.03
CA ILE A 91 9.58 6.07 2.18
C ILE A 91 10.95 6.14 2.87
N CYS A 92 11.26 5.13 3.69
CA CYS A 92 12.54 5.03 4.38
C CYS A 92 12.98 3.56 4.46
N GLU A 93 14.29 3.36 4.39
CA GLU A 93 14.94 2.07 4.56
C GLU A 93 16.01 2.14 5.65
N LEU A 94 16.09 1.10 6.46
CA LEU A 94 17.19 0.91 7.41
C LEU A 94 17.82 -0.46 7.20
N CYS A 95 19.10 -0.46 6.83
CA CYS A 95 19.90 -1.70 6.83
C CYS A 95 20.28 -2.03 8.28
N VAL A 96 19.90 -3.21 8.73
CA VAL A 96 20.20 -3.71 10.08
C VAL A 96 21.35 -4.69 9.99
N ASP A 97 22.43 -4.45 10.73
CA ASP A 97 23.47 -5.45 10.83
C ASP A 97 23.08 -6.55 11.82
N GLU A 98 22.55 -7.66 11.30
CA GLU A 98 22.14 -8.80 12.12
C GLU A 98 23.29 -9.60 12.75
N GLU A 99 24.57 -9.26 12.51
CA GLU A 99 25.67 -10.00 13.13
C GLU A 99 25.63 -9.86 14.67
N GLY A 100 25.08 -10.89 15.32
CA GLY A 100 24.96 -10.97 16.77
C GLY A 100 23.62 -10.50 17.35
N LEU A 101 22.70 -9.94 16.55
CA LEU A 101 21.39 -9.53 17.05
C LEU A 101 20.50 -10.74 17.37
N SER A 102 19.86 -10.71 18.54
CA SER A 102 18.79 -11.66 18.85
C SER A 102 17.51 -11.28 18.09
N LYS A 103 16.54 -12.22 18.03
CA LYS A 103 15.22 -11.94 17.43
C LYS A 103 14.45 -10.88 18.19
N ASP A 104 14.66 -10.79 19.51
CA ASP A 104 14.02 -9.80 20.36
C ASP A 104 14.63 -8.42 20.12
N ASP A 105 15.96 -8.34 19.95
CA ASP A 105 16.63 -7.09 19.59
C ASP A 105 16.18 -6.59 18.21
N LEU A 106 16.07 -7.48 17.23
CA LEU A 106 15.55 -7.13 15.90
C LEU A 106 14.09 -6.67 15.98
N ALA A 107 13.25 -7.35 16.77
CA ALA A 107 11.86 -6.95 16.96
C ALA A 107 11.75 -5.55 17.60
N GLN A 108 12.60 -5.22 18.58
CA GLN A 108 12.65 -3.88 19.17
C GLN A 108 13.19 -2.83 18.20
N ALA A 109 14.18 -3.19 17.37
CA ALA A 109 14.68 -2.31 16.32
C ALA A 109 13.59 -1.96 15.31
N ILE A 110 12.71 -2.90 14.96
CA ILE A 110 11.54 -2.63 14.12
C ILE A 110 10.59 -1.62 14.77
N ILE A 111 10.26 -1.80 16.05
CA ILE A 111 9.35 -0.87 16.75
C ILE A 111 9.97 0.53 16.80
N SER A 112 11.25 0.62 17.16
CA SER A 112 11.97 1.89 17.23
C SER A 112 12.06 2.60 15.87
N PHE A 113 12.35 1.85 14.80
CA PHE A 113 12.37 2.39 13.45
C PHE A 113 10.98 2.86 13.01
N ALA A 114 9.92 2.13 13.38
CA ALA A 114 8.55 2.50 13.06
C ALA A 114 8.10 3.76 13.78
N ASP A 115 8.46 3.92 15.06
CA ASP A 115 8.18 5.13 15.84
C ASP A 115 8.92 6.34 15.23
N GLN A 116 10.18 6.20 14.85
CA GLN A 116 10.94 7.26 14.17
C GLN A 116 10.30 7.69 12.85
N GLY A 117 9.92 6.72 12.00
CA GLY A 117 9.24 7.02 10.74
C GLY A 117 7.87 7.67 10.95
N LYS A 118 7.14 7.25 12.00
CA LYS A 118 5.86 7.87 12.38
C LYS A 118 6.04 9.27 12.94
N ASP A 119 7.12 9.57 13.66
CA ASP A 119 7.34 10.93 14.16
C ASP A 119 7.90 11.90 13.11
N ASP A 120 8.25 11.40 11.92
CA ASP A 120 8.66 12.24 10.79
C ASP A 120 7.54 13.21 10.36
N ARG A 121 7.92 14.47 10.15
CA ARG A 121 6.99 15.56 9.79
C ARG A 121 6.58 15.52 8.33
N ASP A 122 7.28 14.80 7.47
CA ASP A 122 7.04 14.91 6.03
C ASP A 122 5.76 14.21 5.59
N TRP A 123 5.44 13.02 6.13
CA TRP A 123 4.13 12.40 5.87
C TRP A 123 2.98 13.20 6.50
N GLN A 124 3.22 13.86 7.64
CA GLN A 124 2.21 14.68 8.34
C GLN A 124 1.77 15.89 7.52
N LYS A 125 2.63 16.38 6.63
CA LYS A 125 2.33 17.49 5.70
C LYS A 125 1.53 17.06 4.47
N GLY A 126 1.31 15.75 4.30
CA GLY A 126 0.68 15.18 3.12
C GLY A 126 1.70 14.92 2.01
N LEU A 127 2.16 13.66 1.92
CA LEU A 127 3.01 13.24 0.80
C LEU A 127 2.15 12.82 -0.39
N SER A 128 2.45 13.37 -1.57
CA SER A 128 1.94 12.85 -2.84
C SER A 128 2.65 11.54 -3.21
N PHE A 129 2.05 10.76 -4.11
CA PHE A 129 2.70 9.56 -4.63
C PHE A 129 4.05 9.88 -5.30
N GLU A 130 4.15 10.99 -6.03
CA GLU A 130 5.40 11.42 -6.66
C GLU A 130 6.49 11.69 -5.62
N GLN A 131 6.15 12.34 -4.51
CA GLN A 131 7.10 12.55 -3.42
C GLN A 131 7.54 11.23 -2.77
N MET A 132 6.62 10.28 -2.58
CA MET A 132 6.99 8.93 -2.11
C MET A 132 7.90 8.20 -3.10
N HIS A 133 7.64 8.37 -4.40
CA HIS A 133 8.45 7.79 -5.46
C HIS A 133 9.86 8.39 -5.50
N ASP A 134 10.00 9.71 -5.32
CA ASP A 134 11.28 10.40 -5.29
C ASP A 134 12.14 10.02 -4.07
N LEU A 135 11.49 9.69 -2.94
CA LEU A 135 12.16 9.18 -1.74
C LEU A 135 12.57 7.71 -1.89
N ALA A 136 11.97 6.98 -2.84
CA ALA A 136 12.18 5.55 -3.00
C ALA A 136 13.50 5.25 -3.72
N SER A 137 14.25 4.26 -3.22
CA SER A 137 15.43 3.74 -3.90
C SER A 137 15.04 2.96 -5.17
N SER A 138 15.97 2.81 -6.12
CA SER A 138 15.73 2.03 -7.35
C SER A 138 15.35 0.57 -7.07
N ASP A 139 15.79 0.01 -5.94
CA ASP A 139 15.41 -1.33 -5.50
C ASP A 139 13.95 -1.40 -4.98
N MET A 140 13.43 -0.31 -4.42
CA MET A 140 12.02 -0.19 -4.00
C MET A 140 11.05 -0.07 -5.19
N LEU A 141 11.49 0.50 -6.31
CA LEU A 141 10.66 0.76 -7.50
C LEU A 141 10.45 -0.47 -8.41
N ARG A 142 10.83 -1.68 -7.96
CA ARG A 142 10.66 -2.91 -8.76
C ARG A 142 9.19 -3.35 -8.90
N GLN A 143 8.28 -2.80 -8.10
CA GLN A 143 6.85 -3.10 -8.16
C GLN A 143 6.11 -2.15 -9.11
N ASP A 144 4.92 -2.59 -9.55
CA ASP A 144 4.01 -1.74 -10.31
C ASP A 144 3.08 -0.99 -9.35
N TYR A 145 3.16 0.33 -9.40
CA TYR A 145 2.39 1.25 -8.58
C TYR A 145 1.39 2.08 -9.38
N THR A 146 1.17 1.74 -10.66
CA THR A 146 0.40 2.57 -11.59
C THR A 146 -1.02 2.85 -11.10
N MET A 147 -1.68 1.83 -10.52
CA MET A 147 -3.02 2.03 -9.94
C MET A 147 -2.98 3.04 -8.77
N THR A 148 -1.97 2.95 -7.89
CA THR A 148 -1.83 3.88 -6.77
C THR A 148 -1.45 5.28 -7.24
N GLN A 149 -0.67 5.42 -8.32
CA GLN A 149 -0.41 6.70 -8.96
C GLN A 149 -1.71 7.34 -9.48
N VAL A 150 -2.56 6.58 -10.20
CA VAL A 150 -3.89 7.06 -10.62
C VAL A 150 -4.71 7.53 -9.42
N ILE A 151 -4.81 6.72 -8.36
CA ILE A 151 -5.53 7.07 -7.14
C ILE A 151 -5.00 8.36 -6.51
N SER A 152 -3.68 8.52 -6.43
CA SER A 152 -3.06 9.74 -5.90
C SER A 152 -3.39 10.95 -6.75
N LEU A 153 -3.40 10.83 -8.09
CA LEU A 153 -3.76 11.92 -8.99
C LEU A 153 -5.23 12.33 -8.78
N ILE A 154 -6.15 11.37 -8.69
CA ILE A 154 -7.58 11.64 -8.41
C ILE A 154 -7.73 12.30 -7.04
N SER A 155 -7.07 11.77 -6.01
CA SER A 155 -7.09 12.33 -4.65
C SER A 155 -6.57 13.77 -4.59
N ASN A 156 -5.67 14.14 -5.50
CA ASN A 156 -5.11 15.50 -5.62
C ASN A 156 -5.85 16.36 -6.66
N GLN A 157 -7.03 15.94 -7.12
CA GLN A 157 -7.85 16.65 -8.10
C GLN A 157 -7.16 16.86 -9.47
N ARG A 158 -6.12 16.07 -9.77
CA ARG A 158 -5.41 16.05 -11.06
C ARG A 158 -6.11 15.09 -12.02
N TYR A 159 -7.38 15.34 -12.29
CA TYR A 159 -8.27 14.42 -13.00
C TYR A 159 -7.85 14.17 -14.46
N GLU A 160 -7.37 15.19 -15.17
CA GLU A 160 -6.90 15.05 -16.56
C GLU A 160 -5.64 14.18 -16.66
N ASP A 161 -4.71 14.32 -15.71
CA ASP A 161 -3.51 13.49 -15.64
C ASP A 161 -3.89 12.03 -15.30
N ALA A 162 -4.82 11.85 -14.35
CA ALA A 162 -5.34 10.53 -14.00
C ALA A 162 -6.01 9.85 -15.21
N LYS A 163 -6.84 10.59 -15.95
CA LYS A 163 -7.51 10.12 -17.16
C LYS A 163 -6.52 9.73 -18.24
N THR A 164 -5.52 10.58 -18.50
CA THR A 164 -4.46 10.30 -19.48
C THR A 164 -3.73 9.01 -19.12
N LEU A 165 -3.36 8.83 -17.85
CA LEU A 165 -2.66 7.64 -17.39
C LEU A 165 -3.52 6.36 -17.54
N CYS A 166 -4.81 6.43 -17.22
CA CYS A 166 -5.74 5.31 -17.46
C CYS A 166 -5.82 4.95 -18.94
N GLN A 167 -5.96 5.94 -19.83
CA GLN A 167 -6.07 5.70 -21.26
C GLN A 167 -4.80 5.07 -21.84
N GLN A 168 -3.63 5.53 -21.40
CA GLN A 168 -2.35 4.93 -21.76
C GLN A 168 -2.27 3.46 -21.31
N ALA A 169 -2.74 3.16 -20.09
CA ALA A 169 -2.79 1.79 -19.57
C ALA A 169 -3.74 0.90 -20.40
N VAL A 170 -4.94 1.38 -20.71
CA VAL A 170 -5.94 0.65 -21.50
C VAL A 170 -5.46 0.38 -22.93
N ARG A 171 -4.75 1.34 -23.55
CA ARG A 171 -4.15 1.18 -24.88
C ARG A 171 -2.87 0.35 -24.90
N GLY A 172 -2.34 -0.03 -23.73
CA GLY A 172 -1.09 -0.78 -23.61
C GLY A 172 0.16 0.06 -23.95
N GLU A 173 0.07 1.38 -23.86
CA GLU A 173 1.18 2.31 -24.12
C GLU A 173 2.20 2.34 -22.96
N ILE A 174 1.78 1.89 -21.77
CA ILE A 174 2.65 1.73 -20.60
C ILE A 174 2.66 0.27 -20.11
N PRO A 175 3.80 -0.21 -19.58
CA PRO A 175 3.91 -1.57 -19.10
C PRO A 175 3.18 -1.75 -17.77
N ILE A 176 2.04 -2.43 -17.79
CA ILE A 176 1.29 -2.84 -16.59
C ILE A 176 1.65 -4.28 -16.24
N ARG A 177 2.18 -4.50 -15.03
CA ARG A 177 2.51 -5.83 -14.51
C ARG A 177 1.37 -6.42 -13.69
N HIS A 178 0.55 -5.56 -13.08
CA HIS A 178 -0.54 -5.99 -12.22
C HIS A 178 -1.74 -5.06 -12.35
N VAL A 179 -2.92 -5.65 -12.56
CA VAL A 179 -4.16 -4.91 -12.66
C VAL A 179 -5.27 -5.63 -11.90
N PHE A 180 -6.02 -4.90 -11.09
CA PHE A 180 -7.25 -5.40 -10.51
C PHE A 180 -8.40 -5.29 -11.52
N SER A 181 -9.38 -6.17 -11.39
CA SER A 181 -10.62 -6.09 -12.15
C SER A 181 -11.81 -6.34 -11.24
N SER A 182 -12.94 -5.74 -11.56
CA SER A 182 -14.21 -5.93 -10.86
C SER A 182 -15.38 -5.85 -11.85
N PHE A 183 -16.54 -6.33 -11.42
CA PHE A 183 -17.76 -6.19 -12.20
C PHE A 183 -18.26 -4.76 -12.15
N ASP A 184 -18.61 -4.19 -13.30
CA ASP A 184 -19.27 -2.90 -13.35
C ASP A 184 -20.73 -3.02 -12.89
N LYS A 185 -20.98 -2.74 -11.60
CA LYS A 185 -22.31 -2.69 -10.98
C LYS A 185 -23.14 -1.50 -11.44
N ASN A 186 -22.58 -0.55 -12.18
CA ASN A 186 -23.37 0.53 -12.79
C ASN A 186 -23.93 0.15 -14.16
N GLU A 187 -23.35 -0.83 -14.85
CA GLU A 187 -23.78 -1.24 -16.19
C GLU A 187 -24.95 -2.22 -16.14
N VAL A 188 -25.97 -2.02 -16.99
CA VAL A 188 -27.17 -2.87 -17.01
C VAL A 188 -26.77 -4.34 -17.27
N PRO A 189 -27.21 -5.31 -16.44
CA PRO A 189 -26.89 -6.72 -16.66
C PRO A 189 -27.41 -7.22 -18.01
N ASP A 190 -26.71 -8.17 -18.61
CA ASP A 190 -27.16 -8.85 -19.82
C ASP A 190 -28.39 -9.74 -19.57
N ARG A 191 -28.90 -10.38 -20.63
CA ARG A 191 -30.08 -11.27 -20.53
C ARG A 191 -29.89 -12.46 -19.59
N GLN A 192 -28.65 -12.78 -19.22
CA GLN A 192 -28.29 -13.84 -18.27
C GLN A 192 -27.98 -13.29 -16.87
N GLY A 193 -28.18 -11.99 -16.63
CA GLY A 193 -27.90 -11.32 -15.36
C GLY A 193 -26.40 -11.07 -15.13
N ARG A 194 -25.55 -11.19 -16.15
CA ARG A 194 -24.10 -10.98 -16.04
C ARG A 194 -23.77 -9.51 -16.27
N ARG A 195 -22.76 -9.03 -15.55
CA ARG A 195 -22.17 -7.71 -15.73
C ARG A 195 -20.76 -7.87 -16.31
N PRO A 196 -20.28 -6.91 -17.12
CA PRO A 196 -18.92 -6.98 -17.63
C PRO A 196 -17.91 -6.84 -16.50
N SER A 197 -16.84 -7.63 -16.58
CA SER A 197 -15.66 -7.45 -15.76
C SER A 197 -14.77 -6.42 -16.46
N ARG A 198 -14.48 -5.32 -15.78
CA ARG A 198 -13.63 -4.24 -16.27
C ARG A 198 -12.37 -4.15 -15.42
N SER A 199 -11.26 -3.78 -16.04
CA SER A 199 -10.02 -3.46 -15.35
C SER A 199 -10.18 -2.21 -14.48
N PHE A 200 -9.28 -2.03 -13.51
CA PHE A 200 -9.21 -0.83 -12.69
C PHE A 200 -9.16 0.44 -13.56
N PHE A 201 -8.37 0.45 -14.63
CA PHE A 201 -8.20 1.64 -15.47
C PHE A 201 -9.48 2.00 -16.22
N GLU A 202 -10.20 1.02 -16.76
CA GLU A 202 -11.52 1.24 -17.39
C GLU A 202 -12.55 1.76 -16.38
N LEU A 203 -12.58 1.19 -15.17
CA LEU A 203 -13.49 1.65 -14.11
C LEU A 203 -13.12 3.04 -13.59
N ALA A 204 -11.83 3.37 -13.54
CA ALA A 204 -11.35 4.68 -13.15
C ALA A 204 -11.72 5.75 -14.19
N GLU A 205 -11.69 5.44 -15.49
CA GLU A 205 -12.20 6.35 -16.54
C GLU A 205 -13.69 6.64 -16.34
N ILE A 206 -14.51 5.60 -16.12
CA ILE A 206 -15.95 5.75 -15.84
C ILE A 206 -16.18 6.59 -14.56
N TYR A 207 -15.36 6.37 -13.53
CA TYR A 207 -15.42 7.14 -12.29
C TYR A 207 -15.09 8.62 -12.53
N LEU A 208 -14.05 8.92 -13.29
CA LEU A 208 -13.62 10.28 -13.62
C LEU A 208 -14.67 11.03 -14.45
N GLU A 209 -15.30 10.38 -15.42
CA GLU A 209 -16.37 11.00 -16.23
C GLU A 209 -17.54 11.49 -15.39
N LYS A 210 -17.87 10.79 -14.29
CA LYS A 210 -18.95 11.19 -13.37
C LYS A 210 -18.57 12.36 -12.46
N ASN A 211 -17.28 12.59 -12.21
CA ASN A 211 -16.78 13.61 -11.29
C ASN A 211 -16.23 14.86 -12.01
N LEU A 212 -16.07 14.81 -13.33
CA LEU A 212 -15.69 15.93 -14.19
C LEU A 212 -16.89 16.73 -14.73
N LEU A 213 -18.12 16.25 -14.50
CA LEU A 213 -19.40 16.90 -14.83
C LEU A 213 -20.00 17.54 -13.58
#